data_AF-A0A934YXX0-F1
#
_entry.id   AF-A0A934YXX0-F1
#
_cell.length_a   1.000
_cell.length_b   1.000
_cell.length_c   1.000
_cell.angle_alpha   90.00
_cell.angle_beta   90.00
_cell.angle_gamma   90.00
#
_symmetry.space_group_name_H-M   'P 1'
#
loop_
_entity.id
_entity.type
_entity.pdbx_description
1 polymer ?
#
loop_
_entity_poly.entity_id
_entity_poly.type
_entity_poly.pdbx_seq_one_letter_code
_entity_poly.pdbx_strand_id
1 'polypeptide(L)'
;MPGDQGAVEALSHATAAAKLVGPLGAVLTEGFTPSSPLATRLYGMHVSVLPLALVAVLALHLWLIRQLSVSADGETQESFRRHLRRVGGFGFLLVSVVTTLALVFPWDLLQPGIDGVGADQAIVAFPWIYAAENLFGLTGMMLAPGVLFGFLALVPVADRRDGRGAQVVRVVGVVLFALMVTGILYAALAPAQPHLNMAM
;
A
#
# COMPACT_ATOMS: atom_id res chain seq x y z
N MET A 1 16.54 8.86 1.88
CA MET A 1 15.88 7.67 2.45
C MET A 1 16.96 6.78 3.02
N PRO A 2 16.70 6.05 4.11
CA PRO A 2 17.63 5.03 4.59
C PRO A 2 17.84 4.03 3.45
N GLY A 3 19.08 3.83 3.01
CA GLY A 3 19.44 2.78 2.06
C GLY A 3 19.63 1.45 2.81
N ASP A 4 18.64 1.08 3.62
CA ASP A 4 18.65 -0.17 4.36
C ASP A 4 18.34 -1.36 3.43
N GLN A 5 18.54 -2.58 3.93
CA GLN A 5 18.30 -3.79 3.15
C GLN A 5 16.90 -3.85 2.55
N GLY A 6 15.88 -3.49 3.34
CA GLY A 6 14.50 -3.50 2.89
C GLY A 6 14.25 -2.50 1.76
N ALA A 7 14.86 -1.31 1.81
CA ALA A 7 14.73 -0.29 0.78
C ALA A 7 15.42 -0.68 -0.53
N VAL A 8 16.60 -1.31 -0.45
CA VAL A 8 17.33 -1.83 -1.63
C VAL A 8 16.53 -2.93 -2.31
N GLU A 9 16.02 -3.90 -1.54
CA GLU A 9 15.16 -4.95 -2.06
C GLU A 9 13.87 -4.37 -2.66
N ALA A 10 13.16 -3.50 -1.94
CA ALA A 10 11.97 -2.80 -2.44
C ALA A 10 12.20 -2.17 -3.81
N LEU A 11 13.34 -1.48 -3.96
CA LEU A 11 13.69 -0.79 -5.18
C LEU A 11 13.96 -1.77 -6.33
N SER A 12 14.64 -2.89 -6.05
CA SER A 12 14.89 -3.94 -7.06
C SER A 12 13.57 -4.56 -7.56
N HIS A 13 12.62 -4.85 -6.68
CA HIS A 13 11.30 -5.35 -7.05
C HIS A 13 10.46 -4.31 -7.80
N ALA A 14 10.48 -3.04 -7.36
CA ALA A 14 9.77 -1.96 -8.01
C ALA A 14 10.31 -1.69 -9.43
N THR A 15 11.63 -1.70 -9.63
CA THR A 15 12.26 -1.52 -10.94
C THR A 15 12.04 -2.74 -11.85
N ALA A 16 12.03 -3.95 -11.31
CA ALA A 16 11.69 -5.17 -12.06
C ALA A 16 10.23 -5.14 -12.54
N ALA A 17 9.28 -4.78 -11.68
CA ALA A 17 7.89 -4.60 -12.06
C ALA A 17 7.72 -3.48 -13.09
N ALA A 18 8.44 -2.37 -12.94
CA ALA A 18 8.41 -1.27 -13.90
C ALA A 18 8.84 -1.70 -15.31
N LYS A 19 9.85 -2.57 -15.42
CA LYS A 19 10.29 -3.14 -16.71
C LYS A 19 9.18 -3.99 -17.35
N LEU A 20 8.38 -4.72 -16.56
CA LEU A 20 7.25 -5.52 -17.07
C LEU A 20 6.10 -4.67 -17.62
N VAL A 21 5.80 -3.50 -17.03
CA VAL A 21 4.74 -2.61 -17.53
C VAL A 21 5.19 -1.79 -18.76
N GLY A 22 6.49 -1.82 -19.09
CA GLY A 22 7.02 -1.12 -20.26
C GLY A 22 6.94 0.41 -20.14
N PRO A 23 6.40 1.14 -21.13
CA PRO A 23 6.44 2.61 -21.15
C PRO A 23 5.82 3.29 -19.92
N LEU A 24 4.77 2.69 -19.33
CA LEU A 24 4.12 3.25 -18.14
C LEU A 24 5.01 3.14 -16.89
N GLY A 25 5.91 2.16 -16.85
CA GLY A 25 6.89 2.00 -15.79
C GLY A 25 8.20 2.77 -16.02
N ALA A 26 8.36 3.43 -17.18
CA ALA A 26 9.64 4.02 -17.57
C ALA A 26 10.19 4.98 -16.52
N VAL A 27 9.33 5.75 -15.83
CA VAL A 27 9.73 6.69 -14.77
C VAL A 27 10.46 6.03 -13.59
N LEU A 28 10.33 4.72 -13.37
CA LEU A 28 11.05 4.01 -12.32
C LEU A 28 12.33 3.34 -12.83
N THR A 29 12.64 3.44 -14.12
CA THR A 29 13.87 2.88 -14.69
C THR A 29 15.01 3.90 -14.71
N GLU A 30 16.24 3.41 -14.64
CA GLU A 30 17.45 4.25 -14.68
C GLU A 30 17.58 5.02 -16.00
N GLY A 31 17.19 4.39 -17.12
CA GLY A 31 17.31 4.97 -18.46
C GLY A 31 16.37 6.13 -18.77
N PHE A 32 15.39 6.42 -17.92
CA PHE A 32 14.39 7.46 -18.18
C PHE A 32 14.96 8.88 -18.16
N THR A 33 15.97 9.15 -17.33
CA THR A 33 16.63 10.46 -17.30
C THR A 33 18.11 10.27 -16.97
N PRO A 34 18.98 10.18 -17.99
CA PRO A 34 20.42 9.94 -17.77
C PRO A 34 21.12 11.02 -16.94
N SER A 35 20.56 12.23 -16.87
CA SER A 35 21.13 13.36 -16.14
C SER A 35 20.83 13.36 -14.63
N SER A 36 20.00 12.44 -14.12
CA SER A 36 19.64 12.39 -12.70
C SER A 36 19.54 10.95 -12.18
N PRO A 37 20.30 10.58 -11.12
CA PRO A 37 20.23 9.25 -10.52
C PRO A 37 18.81 8.90 -10.05
N LEU A 38 18.42 7.62 -10.18
CA LEU A 38 17.09 7.12 -9.77
C LEU A 38 16.78 7.46 -8.31
N ALA A 39 17.75 7.32 -7.41
CA ALA A 39 17.59 7.67 -6.00
C ALA A 39 17.22 9.15 -5.77
N THR A 40 17.86 10.09 -6.50
CA THR A 40 17.54 11.52 -6.42
C THR A 40 16.12 11.81 -6.89
N ARG A 41 15.68 11.11 -7.94
CA ARG A 41 14.34 11.25 -8.50
C ARG A 41 13.29 10.69 -7.54
N LEU A 42 13.53 9.52 -6.94
CA LEU A 42 12.66 8.92 -5.92
C LEU A 42 12.58 9.81 -4.67
N TYR A 43 13.70 10.40 -4.25
CA TYR A 43 13.72 11.35 -3.16
C TYR A 43 12.80 12.55 -3.47
N GLY A 44 12.99 13.21 -4.62
CA GLY A 44 12.15 14.34 -5.03
C GLY A 44 10.67 13.98 -5.16
N MET A 45 10.37 12.78 -5.68
CA MET A 45 8.99 12.27 -5.72
C MET A 45 8.41 12.10 -4.31
N HIS A 46 9.17 11.52 -3.37
CA HIS A 46 8.68 11.20 -2.04
C HIS A 46 8.55 12.40 -1.10
N VAL A 47 9.49 13.35 -1.13
CA VAL A 47 9.44 14.50 -0.20
C VAL A 47 8.64 15.68 -0.75
N SER A 48 8.31 15.69 -2.04
CA SER A 48 7.61 16.82 -2.67
C SER A 48 6.39 16.40 -3.47
N VAL A 49 6.56 15.63 -4.55
CA VAL A 49 5.47 15.36 -5.50
C VAL A 49 4.33 14.56 -4.84
N LEU A 50 4.65 13.44 -4.18
CA LEU A 50 3.66 12.57 -3.53
C LEU A 50 2.93 13.25 -2.36
N PRO A 51 3.60 13.97 -1.44
CA PRO A 51 2.92 14.72 -0.38
C PRO A 51 1.98 15.79 -0.93
N LEU A 52 2.39 16.55 -1.95
CA LEU A 52 1.53 17.54 -2.59
C LEU A 52 0.33 16.91 -3.28
N ALA A 53 0.54 15.80 -4.01
CA ALA A 53 -0.54 15.04 -4.62
C ALA A 53 -1.51 14.48 -3.56
N LEU A 54 -1.00 13.97 -2.44
CA LEU A 54 -1.81 13.49 -1.32
C LEU A 54 -2.67 14.62 -0.75
N VAL A 55 -2.09 15.80 -0.49
CA VAL A 55 -2.84 16.97 0.00
C VAL A 55 -3.94 17.37 -0.98
N ALA A 56 -3.66 17.38 -2.29
CA ALA A 56 -4.64 17.69 -3.31
C ALA A 56 -5.81 16.68 -3.33
N VAL A 57 -5.50 15.38 -3.26
CA VAL A 57 -6.51 14.30 -3.20
C VAL A 57 -7.33 14.38 -1.91
N LEU A 58 -6.69 14.64 -0.76
CA LEU A 58 -7.39 14.81 0.51
C LEU A 58 -8.30 16.03 0.50
N ALA A 59 -7.85 17.15 -0.06
CA ALA A 59 -8.68 18.35 -0.21
C ALA A 59 -9.90 18.07 -1.08
N LEU A 60 -9.70 17.40 -2.23
CA LEU A 60 -10.80 16.96 -3.09
C LEU A 60 -11.75 16.01 -2.37
N HIS A 61 -11.23 15.03 -1.63
CA HIS A 61 -12.01 14.06 -0.87
C HIS A 61 -12.88 14.73 0.20
N LEU A 62 -12.30 15.62 1.00
CA LEU A 62 -13.02 16.38 2.03
C LEU A 62 -14.05 17.33 1.42
N TRP A 63 -13.74 17.94 0.27
CA TRP A 63 -14.70 18.74 -0.49
C TRP A 63 -15.87 17.89 -0.97
N LEU A 64 -15.63 16.69 -1.52
CA LEU A 64 -16.68 15.75 -1.93
C LEU A 64 -17.54 15.31 -0.75
N ILE A 65 -16.96 14.97 0.40
CA ILE A 65 -17.71 14.63 1.62
C ILE A 65 -18.60 15.80 2.05
N ARG A 66 -18.08 17.03 1.98
CA ARG A 66 -18.87 18.23 2.31
C ARG A 66 -20.06 18.40 1.37
N GLN A 67 -19.91 18.12 0.07
CA GLN A 67 -20.97 18.27 -0.92
C GLN A 67 -22.00 17.12 -0.87
N LEU A 68 -21.52 15.89 -0.69
CA LEU A 68 -22.33 14.67 -0.75
C LEU A 68 -22.86 14.22 0.62
N SER A 69 -22.42 14.88 1.70
CA SER A 69 -22.66 14.52 3.10
C SER A 69 -22.07 13.15 3.49
N VAL A 70 -22.04 12.87 4.80
CA VAL A 70 -21.52 11.61 5.34
C VAL A 70 -22.65 10.57 5.33
N SER A 71 -22.41 9.40 4.76
CA SER A 71 -23.32 8.26 4.88
C SER A 71 -23.35 7.77 6.33
N ALA A 72 -24.49 7.87 7.00
CA ALA A 72 -24.68 7.40 8.37
C ALA A 72 -25.96 6.57 8.47
N ASP A 73 -25.87 5.45 9.19
CA ASP A 73 -27.06 4.67 9.58
C ASP A 73 -27.70 5.34 10.81
N GLY A 74 -28.63 6.25 10.56
CA GLY A 74 -29.44 6.93 11.58
C GLY A 74 -29.60 8.44 11.36
N GLU A 75 -30.58 9.04 12.04
CA GLU A 75 -30.92 10.47 11.90
C GLU A 75 -30.18 11.39 12.89
N THR A 76 -29.34 10.84 13.76
CA THR A 76 -28.70 11.61 14.83
C THR A 76 -27.64 12.56 14.27
N GLN A 77 -27.91 13.86 14.32
CA GLN A 77 -26.95 14.91 13.99
C GLN A 77 -26.27 15.44 15.25
N GLU A 78 -24.94 15.42 15.29
CA GLU A 78 -24.14 16.10 16.32
C GLU A 78 -23.39 17.29 15.72
N SER A 79 -23.09 18.29 16.55
CA SER A 79 -22.27 19.43 16.09
C SER A 79 -20.85 19.00 15.75
N PHE A 80 -20.30 19.58 14.68
CA PHE A 80 -18.94 19.27 14.20
C PHE A 80 -17.87 19.39 15.30
N ARG A 81 -17.99 20.40 16.17
CA ARG A 81 -17.04 20.59 17.29
C ARG A 81 -17.07 19.42 18.28
N ARG A 82 -18.25 18.87 18.59
CA ARG A 82 -18.39 17.73 19.50
C ARG A 82 -17.80 16.47 18.88
N HIS A 83 -18.07 16.25 17.60
CA HIS A 83 -17.49 15.15 16.82
C HIS A 83 -15.95 15.28 16.76
N LEU A 84 -15.43 16.45 16.39
CA LEU A 84 -13.98 16.71 16.29
C LEU A 84 -13.26 16.48 17.62
N ARG A 85 -13.86 16.87 18.75
CA ARG A 85 -13.29 16.59 20.08
C ARG A 85 -13.20 15.09 20.36
N ARG A 86 -14.24 14.32 19.98
CA ARG A 86 -14.27 12.86 20.17
C ARG A 86 -13.22 12.18 19.28
N VAL A 87 -13.18 12.52 18.00
CA VAL A 87 -12.19 12.01 17.04
C VAL A 87 -10.78 12.38 17.46
N GLY A 88 -10.56 13.63 17.88
CA GLY A 88 -9.26 14.09 18.39
C GLY A 88 -8.81 13.29 19.62
N GLY A 89 -9.71 13.04 20.58
CA GLY A 89 -9.41 12.19 21.74
C GLY A 89 -8.99 10.77 21.36
N PHE A 90 -9.73 10.11 20.46
CA PHE A 90 -9.34 8.79 19.95
C PHE A 90 -8.04 8.84 19.13
N GLY A 91 -7.81 9.92 18.38
CA GLY A 91 -6.57 10.14 17.65
C GLY A 91 -5.35 10.22 18.57
N PHE A 92 -5.43 10.99 19.65
CA PHE A 92 -4.36 11.05 20.65
C PHE A 92 -4.13 9.70 21.34
N LEU A 93 -5.20 8.97 21.68
CA LEU A 93 -5.07 7.63 22.25
C LEU A 93 -4.36 6.69 21.27
N LEU A 94 -4.76 6.67 20.00
CA LEU A 94 -4.14 5.84 18.97
C LEU A 94 -2.66 6.18 18.80
N VAL A 95 -2.32 7.47 18.67
CA VAL A 95 -0.92 7.93 18.55
C VAL A 95 -0.12 7.51 19.78
N SER A 96 -0.67 7.65 20.98
CA SER A 96 -0.03 7.20 22.21
C SER A 96 0.26 5.70 22.16
N VAL A 97 -0.73 4.88 21.83
CA VAL A 97 -0.58 3.41 21.76
C VAL A 97 0.47 3.01 20.73
N VAL A 98 0.39 3.56 19.51
CA VAL A 98 1.33 3.26 18.43
C VAL A 98 2.75 3.70 18.79
N THR A 99 2.90 4.89 19.40
CA THR A 99 4.22 5.38 19.84
C THR A 99 4.80 4.49 20.93
N THR A 100 4.00 4.09 21.92
CA THR A 100 4.43 3.15 22.95
C THR A 100 4.85 1.82 22.35
N LEU A 101 4.05 1.24 21.44
CA LEU A 101 4.40 -0.01 20.76
C LEU A 101 5.71 0.12 19.97
N ALA A 102 5.90 1.23 19.24
CA ALA A 102 7.13 1.47 18.47
C ALA A 102 8.37 1.60 19.37
N LEU A 103 8.24 2.16 20.57
CA LEU A 103 9.34 2.26 21.54
C LEU A 103 9.64 0.93 22.24
N VAL A 104 8.61 0.12 22.51
CA VAL A 104 8.76 -1.18 23.21
C VAL A 104 9.25 -2.27 22.26
N PHE A 105 8.82 -2.23 21.00
CA PHE A 105 9.18 -3.18 19.96
C PHE A 105 9.86 -2.44 18.78
N PRO A 106 11.08 -1.91 18.99
CA PRO A 106 11.81 -1.25 17.92
C PRO A 106 12.13 -2.28 16.83
N TRP A 107 11.88 -1.91 15.58
CA TRP A 107 12.22 -2.74 14.43
C TRP A 107 13.65 -2.47 13.98
N ASP A 108 14.40 -3.52 13.66
CA ASP A 108 15.77 -3.43 13.17
C ASP A 108 15.81 -2.94 11.71
N LEU A 109 15.59 -1.64 11.52
CA LEU A 109 15.68 -0.94 10.23
C LEU A 109 17.13 -0.56 9.84
N LEU A 110 18.12 -1.09 10.56
CA LEU A 110 19.50 -0.60 10.51
C LEU A 110 20.47 -1.51 9.74
N GLN A 111 19.98 -2.61 9.17
CA GLN A 111 20.82 -3.48 8.34
C GLN A 111 21.22 -2.71 7.07
N PRO A 112 22.52 -2.54 6.79
CA PRO A 112 22.96 -1.85 5.58
C PRO A 112 22.49 -2.60 4.34
N GLY A 113 22.03 -1.87 3.33
CA GLY A 113 21.58 -2.47 2.08
C GLY A 113 22.73 -3.08 1.28
N ILE A 114 22.59 -4.37 0.98
CA ILE A 114 23.49 -5.17 0.16
C ILE A 114 22.67 -5.69 -1.02
N ASP A 115 23.09 -5.31 -2.22
CA ASP A 115 22.49 -5.79 -3.46
C ASP A 115 22.61 -7.32 -3.57
N GLY A 116 21.54 -7.99 -4.01
CA GLY A 116 21.54 -9.44 -4.26
C GLY A 116 21.27 -10.31 -3.03
N VAL A 117 21.15 -9.70 -1.85
CA VAL A 117 20.70 -10.38 -0.64
C VAL A 117 19.21 -10.12 -0.47
N GLY A 118 18.39 -11.17 -0.33
CA GLY A 118 16.99 -10.97 0.06
C GLY A 118 16.92 -10.58 1.53
N ALA A 119 16.10 -9.60 1.90
CA ALA A 119 15.81 -9.41 3.32
C ALA A 119 15.10 -10.66 3.84
N ASP A 120 15.48 -11.10 5.03
CA ASP A 120 14.83 -12.20 5.75
C ASP A 120 13.35 -11.91 6.02
N GLN A 121 12.95 -10.63 5.94
CA GLN A 121 11.59 -10.17 6.13
C GLN A 121 11.27 -9.11 5.09
N ALA A 122 10.64 -9.55 4.00
CA ALA A 122 10.05 -8.66 3.00
C ALA A 122 9.24 -7.56 3.69
N ILE A 123 9.36 -6.33 3.18
CA ILE A 123 8.71 -5.10 3.64
C ILE A 123 7.33 -5.40 4.27
N VAL A 124 7.27 -5.31 5.59
CA VAL A 124 6.07 -5.61 6.42
C VAL A 124 4.84 -4.79 6.01
N ALA A 125 5.02 -3.73 5.21
CA ALA A 125 3.89 -2.95 4.70
C ALA A 125 2.96 -3.74 3.77
N PHE A 126 3.44 -4.79 3.07
CA PHE A 126 2.62 -5.51 2.09
C PHE A 126 2.82 -7.05 2.07
N PRO A 127 2.67 -7.76 3.21
CA PRO A 127 2.89 -9.21 3.29
C PRO A 127 1.98 -10.03 2.37
N TRP A 128 0.77 -9.57 2.08
CA TRP A 128 -0.12 -10.25 1.12
C TRP A 128 0.35 -10.11 -0.34
N ILE A 129 1.08 -9.05 -0.69
CA ILE A 129 1.72 -8.90 -2.01
C ILE A 129 2.91 -9.84 -2.09
N TYR A 130 3.72 -9.91 -1.04
CA TYR A 130 4.81 -10.87 -0.93
C TYR A 130 4.33 -12.32 -1.05
N ALA A 131 3.23 -12.67 -0.38
CA ALA A 131 2.61 -13.99 -0.54
C ALA A 131 2.24 -14.30 -2.00
N ALA A 132 1.69 -13.31 -2.72
CA ALA A 132 1.37 -13.48 -4.14
C ALA A 132 2.64 -13.62 -5.00
N GLU A 133 3.71 -12.93 -4.66
CA GLU A 133 5.02 -13.07 -5.30
C GLU A 133 5.62 -14.46 -5.08
N ASN A 134 5.60 -14.98 -3.85
CA ASN A 134 6.09 -16.34 -3.54
C ASN A 134 5.36 -17.42 -4.35
N LEU A 135 4.07 -17.23 -4.62
CA LEU A 135 3.23 -18.22 -5.30
C LEU A 135 3.27 -18.10 -6.83
N PHE A 136 3.35 -16.87 -7.36
CA PHE A 136 3.16 -16.60 -8.78
C PHE A 136 4.25 -15.72 -9.40
N GLY A 137 5.35 -15.50 -8.67
CA GLY A 137 6.47 -14.66 -9.06
C GLY A 137 6.12 -13.18 -9.20
N LEU A 138 6.96 -12.45 -9.94
CA LEU A 138 6.81 -11.01 -10.17
C LEU A 138 5.45 -10.62 -10.79
N THR A 139 4.84 -11.51 -11.58
CA THR A 139 3.49 -11.32 -12.11
C THR A 139 2.43 -11.35 -11.00
N GLY A 140 2.58 -12.23 -10.00
CA GLY A 140 1.73 -12.27 -8.82
C GLY A 140 1.76 -10.98 -8.01
N MET A 141 2.96 -10.43 -7.81
CA MET A 141 3.20 -9.16 -7.13
C MET A 141 2.41 -8.00 -7.78
N MET A 142 2.22 -8.03 -9.10
CA MET A 142 1.49 -7.01 -9.84
C MET A 142 0.00 -7.28 -9.94
N LEU A 143 -0.39 -8.54 -10.18
CA LEU A 143 -1.78 -8.93 -10.35
C LEU A 143 -2.56 -8.81 -9.04
N ALA A 144 -1.99 -9.19 -7.90
CA ALA A 144 -2.69 -9.13 -6.62
C ALA A 144 -3.21 -7.71 -6.29
N PRO A 145 -2.38 -6.64 -6.28
CA PRO A 145 -2.88 -5.29 -6.11
C PRO A 145 -3.75 -4.82 -7.27
N GLY A 146 -3.42 -5.17 -8.51
CA GLY A 146 -4.23 -4.82 -9.68
C GLY A 146 -5.68 -5.32 -9.58
N VAL A 147 -5.87 -6.57 -9.15
CA VAL A 147 -7.18 -7.18 -8.93
C VAL A 147 -7.90 -6.52 -7.76
N LEU A 148 -7.22 -6.29 -6.63
CA LEU A 148 -7.84 -5.68 -5.46
C LEU A 148 -8.29 -4.24 -5.74
N PHE A 149 -7.41 -3.39 -6.28
CA PHE A 149 -7.75 -2.00 -6.59
C PHE A 149 -8.73 -1.89 -7.75
N GLY A 150 -8.61 -2.75 -8.76
CA GLY A 150 -9.59 -2.84 -9.85
C GLY A 150 -10.98 -3.21 -9.33
N PHE A 151 -11.07 -4.18 -8.41
CA PHE A 151 -12.32 -4.54 -7.73
C PHE A 151 -12.87 -3.36 -6.94
N LEU A 152 -12.08 -2.73 -6.07
CA LEU A 152 -12.51 -1.57 -5.26
C LEU A 152 -13.00 -0.39 -6.11
N ALA A 153 -12.35 -0.13 -7.25
CA ALA A 153 -12.79 0.90 -8.20
C ALA A 153 -14.14 0.57 -8.85
N LEU A 154 -14.47 -0.71 -9.02
CA LEU A 154 -15.73 -1.17 -9.60
C LEU A 154 -16.89 -1.24 -8.58
N VAL A 155 -16.59 -1.33 -7.28
CA VAL A 155 -17.62 -1.43 -6.21
C VAL A 155 -18.73 -0.38 -6.34
N PRO A 156 -18.46 0.94 -6.51
CA PRO A 156 -19.53 1.95 -6.58
C PRO A 156 -20.48 1.81 -7.77
N VAL A 157 -20.08 1.06 -8.80
CA VAL A 157 -20.87 0.81 -10.02
C VAL A 157 -21.62 -0.52 -9.91
N ALA A 158 -20.96 -1.56 -9.40
CA ALA A 158 -21.50 -2.91 -9.32
C ALA A 158 -22.41 -3.14 -8.09
N ASP A 159 -22.18 -2.42 -6.98
CA ASP A 159 -22.95 -2.53 -5.74
C ASP A 159 -24.09 -1.51 -5.67
N ARG A 160 -24.91 -1.45 -6.73
CA ARG A 160 -26.06 -0.53 -6.81
C ARG A 160 -27.36 -1.31 -6.61
N ARG A 161 -28.01 -1.10 -5.46
CA ARG A 161 -29.30 -1.69 -5.02
C ARG A 161 -29.23 -3.19 -4.72
N ASP A 162 -30.10 -3.66 -3.81
CA ASP A 162 -30.19 -5.08 -3.48
C ASP A 162 -30.53 -5.92 -4.72
N GLY A 163 -29.71 -6.92 -5.00
CA GLY A 163 -29.81 -7.76 -6.20
C GLY A 163 -28.59 -8.64 -6.40
N ARG A 164 -28.58 -9.40 -7.52
CA ARG A 164 -27.48 -10.32 -7.85
C ARG A 164 -26.11 -9.63 -7.94
N GLY A 165 -26.05 -8.38 -8.43
CA GLY A 165 -24.82 -7.59 -8.50
C GLY A 165 -24.22 -7.28 -7.13
N ALA A 166 -25.03 -6.73 -6.21
CA ALA A 166 -24.63 -6.50 -4.83
C ALA A 166 -24.21 -7.79 -4.10
N GLN A 167 -24.93 -8.89 -4.33
CA GLN A 167 -24.55 -10.20 -3.78
C GLN A 167 -23.18 -10.68 -4.30
N VAL A 168 -22.91 -10.54 -5.60
CA VAL A 168 -21.61 -10.89 -6.19
C VAL A 168 -20.50 -10.02 -5.61
N VAL A 169 -20.70 -8.70 -5.50
CA VAL A 169 -19.72 -7.80 -4.89
C VAL A 169 -19.42 -8.19 -3.45
N ARG A 170 -20.45 -8.50 -2.64
CA ARG A 170 -20.28 -8.96 -1.26
C ARG A 170 -19.48 -10.26 -1.19
N VAL A 171 -19.84 -11.26 -1.98
CA VAL A 171 -19.14 -12.57 -2.00
C VAL A 171 -17.69 -12.41 -2.46
N VAL A 172 -17.46 -11.71 -3.57
CA VAL A 172 -16.11 -11.46 -4.09
C VAL A 172 -15.29 -10.66 -3.08
N GLY A 173 -15.88 -9.64 -2.44
CA GLY A 173 -15.22 -8.87 -1.39
C GLY A 173 -14.79 -9.72 -0.19
N VAL A 174 -15.67 -10.61 0.28
CA VAL A 174 -15.35 -11.55 1.37
C VAL A 174 -14.24 -12.52 0.95
N VAL A 175 -14.30 -13.04 -0.28
CA VAL A 175 -13.27 -13.95 -0.81
C VAL A 175 -11.92 -13.23 -0.92
N LEU A 176 -11.88 -12.02 -1.50
CA LEU A 176 -10.65 -11.24 -1.62
C LEU A 176 -10.08 -10.88 -0.24
N PHE A 177 -10.93 -10.52 0.72
CA PHE A 177 -10.50 -10.26 2.10
C PHE A 177 -9.93 -11.52 2.76
N ALA A 178 -10.59 -12.68 2.62
CA ALA A 178 -10.10 -13.94 3.15
C ALA A 178 -8.77 -14.36 2.51
N LEU A 179 -8.61 -14.18 1.19
CA LEU A 179 -7.35 -14.41 0.50
C LEU A 179 -6.25 -13.46 0.98
N MET A 180 -6.56 -12.18 1.18
CA MET A 180 -5.61 -11.21 1.73
C MET A 180 -5.14 -11.64 3.13
N VAL A 181 -6.06 -11.95 4.04
CA VAL A 181 -5.73 -12.42 5.40
C VAL A 181 -4.90 -13.72 5.34
N THR A 182 -5.30 -14.67 4.49
CA THR A 182 -4.56 -15.92 4.30
C THR A 182 -3.15 -15.67 3.77
N GLY A 183 -2.99 -14.73 2.84
CA GLY A 183 -1.70 -14.28 2.32
C GLY A 183 -0.82 -13.66 3.40
N ILE A 184 -1.39 -12.82 4.27
CA ILE A 184 -0.67 -12.24 5.43
C ILE A 184 -0.16 -13.35 6.34
N LEU A 185 -1.02 -14.33 6.68
CA LEU A 185 -0.64 -15.46 7.53
C LEU A 185 0.41 -16.35 6.86
N TYR A 186 0.28 -16.61 5.57
CA TYR A 186 1.26 -17.36 4.80
C TYR A 186 2.62 -16.65 4.79
N ALA A 187 2.65 -15.35 4.48
CA ALA A 187 3.89 -14.57 4.48
C ALA A 187 4.56 -14.51 5.85
N ALA A 188 3.79 -14.53 6.94
CA ALA A 188 4.33 -14.58 8.29
C ALA A 188 4.97 -15.93 8.67
N LEU A 189 4.62 -17.01 7.97
CA LEU A 189 5.06 -18.38 8.28
C LEU A 189 6.03 -18.95 7.24
N ALA A 190 5.97 -18.45 6.00
CA ALA A 190 6.77 -18.94 4.89
C ALA A 190 8.23 -18.45 5.02
N PRO A 191 9.21 -19.29 4.64
CA PRO A 191 10.60 -18.87 4.62
C PRO A 191 10.84 -17.80 3.55
N ALA A 192 11.75 -16.88 3.84
CA ALA A 192 12.18 -15.89 2.87
C ALA A 192 12.77 -16.57 1.62
N GLN A 193 12.26 -16.20 0.45
CA GLN A 193 12.77 -16.70 -0.83
C GLN A 193 13.43 -15.57 -1.65
N PRO A 194 14.53 -15.86 -2.36
CA PRO A 194 15.07 -14.94 -3.35
C PRO A 194 14.18 -14.97 -4.60
N HIS A 195 13.49 -13.86 -4.90
CA HIS A 195 12.57 -13.76 -6.03
C HIS A 195 13.23 -13.18 -7.29
N LEU A 196 14.37 -12.53 -7.14
CA LEU A 196 15.15 -11.95 -8.22
C LEU A 196 16.48 -12.70 -8.33
N ASN A 197 16.63 -13.52 -9.38
CA ASN A 197 17.96 -13.96 -9.83
C ASN A 197 18.65 -12.75 -10.44
N MET A 198 19.35 -11.97 -9.63
CA MET A 198 20.19 -10.88 -10.14
C MET A 198 21.48 -11.46 -10.71
N ALA A 199 21.36 -12.01 -11.92
CA ALA A 199 22.48 -12.28 -12.80
C ALA A 199 22.45 -11.27 -13.95
N MET A 200 23.49 -10.43 -13.96
CA MET A 200 23.92 -9.43 -14.94
C MET A 200 23.33 -8.02 -14.81
#